data_AF-A0A7W7T8G1-F1
#
_entry.id   AF-A0A7W7T8G1-F1
#
_cell.length_a   1.000
_cell.length_b   1.000
_cell.length_c   1.000
_cell.angle_alpha   90.00
_cell.angle_beta   90.00
_cell.angle_gamma   90.00
#
_symmetry.space_group_name_H-M   'P 1'
#
loop_
_entity.id
_entity.type
_entity.pdbx_description
1 polymer ?
#
loop_
_entity_poly.entity_id
_entity_poly.type
_entity_poly.pdbx_seq_one_letter_code
_entity_poly.pdbx_strand_id
1 'polypeptide(L)'
;MGDQQKASAQWEGAYRRFTEASERSRYSGPDDPDAACRLASAYRSVAWSWRQLASIKTIPWWAKAAALHAADTFDQEASLCERVADSSATRERSSERGGNRP
;
A
#
# COMPACT_ATOMS: atom_id res chain seq x y z
N MET A 1 1.91 12.10 -26.03
CA MET A 1 1.36 11.04 -25.16
C MET A 1 0.36 11.69 -24.23
N GLY A 2 -0.93 11.36 -24.34
CA GLY A 2 -1.99 12.02 -23.57
C GLY A 2 -1.90 11.73 -22.07
N ASP A 3 -2.40 12.62 -21.22
CA ASP A 3 -2.34 12.50 -19.75
C ASP A 3 -2.97 11.20 -19.25
N GLN A 4 -4.04 10.75 -19.91
CA GLN A 4 -4.67 9.46 -19.62
C GLN A 4 -3.74 8.26 -19.87
N GLN A 5 -3.02 8.23 -20.99
CA GLN A 5 -2.09 7.12 -21.27
C GLN A 5 -0.93 7.09 -20.27
N LYS A 6 -0.42 8.27 -19.87
CA LYS A 6 0.62 8.35 -18.85
C LYS A 6 0.13 7.86 -17.49
N ALA A 7 -1.07 8.28 -17.07
CA ALA A 7 -1.66 7.83 -15.81
C ALA A 7 -1.98 6.33 -15.83
N SER A 8 -2.48 5.78 -16.94
CA SER A 8 -2.69 4.34 -17.10
C SER A 8 -1.38 3.55 -17.00
N ALA A 9 -0.32 3.98 -17.65
CA ALA A 9 0.98 3.31 -17.59
C ALA A 9 1.59 3.36 -16.17
N GLN A 10 1.44 4.49 -15.47
CA GLN A 10 1.86 4.61 -14.07
C GLN A 10 1.06 3.69 -13.15
N TRP A 11 -0.26 3.63 -13.35
CA TRP A 11 -1.14 2.75 -12.60
C TRP A 11 -0.80 1.27 -12.82
N GLU A 12 -0.58 0.85 -14.07
CA GLU A 12 -0.19 -0.52 -14.39
C GLU A 12 1.15 -0.89 -13.74
N GLY A 13 2.14 0.01 -13.78
CA GLY A 13 3.42 -0.17 -13.11
C GLY A 13 3.29 -0.29 -11.59
N ALA A 14 2.45 0.53 -10.97
CA ALA A 14 2.17 0.47 -9.54
C ALA A 14 1.46 -0.84 -9.16
N TYR A 15 0.46 -1.25 -9.95
CA TYR A 15 -0.30 -2.47 -9.72
C TYR A 15 0.56 -3.72 -9.86
N ARG A 16 1.47 -3.76 -10.84
CA ARG A 16 2.43 -4.87 -10.99
C ARG A 16 3.34 -5.00 -9.78
N ARG A 17 3.89 -3.88 -9.29
CA ARG A 17 4.71 -3.88 -8.06
C ARG A 17 3.92 -4.34 -6.84
N PHE A 18 2.65 -3.94 -6.75
CA PHE A 18 1.75 -4.43 -5.71
C PHE A 18 1.55 -5.94 -5.79
N THR A 19 1.28 -6.49 -6.96
CA THR A 19 1.16 -7.95 -7.14
C THR A 19 2.45 -8.67 -6.73
N GLU A 20 3.62 -8.18 -7.17
CA GLU A 20 4.91 -8.75 -6.78
C GLU A 20 5.13 -8.71 -5.25
N ALA A 21 4.81 -7.58 -4.60
CA ALA A 21 4.91 -7.44 -3.15
C ALA A 21 3.92 -8.36 -2.41
N SER A 22 2.70 -8.50 -2.93
CA SER A 22 1.67 -9.39 -2.40
C SER A 22 2.09 -10.86 -2.49
N GLU A 23 2.57 -11.30 -3.66
CA GLU A 23 3.07 -12.67 -3.84
C GLU A 23 4.27 -12.96 -2.94
N ARG A 24 5.18 -12.00 -2.76
CA ARG A 24 6.31 -12.16 -1.86
C ARG A 24 5.89 -12.23 -0.39
N SER A 25 4.84 -11.50 -0.02
CA SER A 25 4.30 -11.45 1.34
C SER A 25 3.45 -12.68 1.67
N ARG A 26 2.92 -13.42 0.68
CA ARG A 26 2.18 -14.68 0.90
C ARG A 26 2.98 -15.74 1.68
N TYR A 27 4.29 -15.74 1.51
CA TYR A 27 5.18 -16.69 2.20
C TYR A 27 5.75 -16.12 3.51
N SER A 28 5.41 -14.87 3.85
CA SER A 28 5.81 -14.24 5.10
C SER A 28 4.80 -14.56 6.19
N GLY A 29 5.25 -14.65 7.44
CA GLY A 29 4.35 -14.81 8.57
C GLY A 29 3.40 -13.61 8.70
N PRO A 30 2.19 -13.79 9.26
CA PRO A 30 1.21 -12.70 9.43
C PRO A 30 1.73 -11.55 10.31
N ASP A 31 2.76 -11.80 11.12
CA ASP A 31 3.39 -10.82 12.00
C ASP A 31 4.73 -10.28 11.46
N ASP A 32 5.12 -10.58 10.22
CA ASP A 32 6.38 -10.08 9.62
C ASP A 32 6.27 -8.56 9.35
N PRO A 33 6.96 -7.71 10.14
CA PRO A 33 6.86 -6.26 10.00
C PRO A 33 7.48 -5.75 8.70
N ASP A 34 8.51 -6.44 8.19
CA ASP A 34 9.17 -6.07 6.94
C ASP A 34 8.25 -6.36 5.75
N ALA A 35 7.52 -7.48 5.79
CA ALA A 35 6.49 -7.78 4.80
C ALA A 35 5.34 -6.76 4.85
N ALA A 36 4.86 -6.43 6.05
CA ALA A 36 3.80 -5.44 6.25
C ALA A 36 4.21 -4.05 5.72
N CYS A 37 5.43 -3.59 6.00
CA CYS A 37 5.94 -2.31 5.52
C CYS A 37 6.04 -2.25 3.98
N ARG A 38 6.56 -3.32 3.36
CA ARG A 38 6.62 -3.43 1.89
C ARG A 38 5.23 -3.38 1.26
N LEU A 39 4.28 -4.09 1.86
CA LEU A 39 2.90 -4.16 1.36
C LEU A 39 2.19 -2.81 1.52
N ALA A 40 2.37 -2.14 2.66
CA ALA A 40 1.85 -0.79 2.90
C ALA A 40 2.32 0.20 1.82
N SER A 41 3.63 0.25 1.54
CA SER A 41 4.19 1.13 0.52
C SER A 41 3.64 0.84 -0.89
N ALA A 42 3.45 -0.44 -1.21
CA ALA A 42 2.82 -0.84 -2.47
C ALA A 42 1.36 -0.39 -2.55
N TYR A 43 0.58 -0.58 -1.49
CA TYR A 43 -0.81 -0.11 -1.40
C TYR A 43 -0.92 1.41 -1.56
N ARG A 44 -0.07 2.19 -0.87
CA ARG A 44 -0.01 3.66 -1.01
C ARG A 44 0.29 4.08 -2.44
N SER A 45 1.20 3.37 -3.11
CA SER A 45 1.55 3.66 -4.51
C SER A 45 0.37 3.45 -5.45
N VAL A 46 -0.39 2.36 -5.28
CA VAL A 46 -1.59 2.08 -6.08
C VAL A 46 -2.69 3.10 -5.79
N ALA A 47 -2.92 3.45 -4.51
CA ALA A 47 -3.88 4.49 -4.12
C ALA A 47 -3.57 5.84 -4.77
N TRP A 48 -2.29 6.23 -4.77
CA TRP A 48 -1.84 7.45 -5.43
C TRP A 48 -2.09 7.40 -6.94
N SER A 49 -1.77 6.30 -7.61
CA SER A 49 -2.04 6.15 -9.05
C SER A 49 -3.53 6.23 -9.39
N TRP A 50 -4.41 5.67 -8.54
CA TRP A 50 -5.85 5.84 -8.68
C TRP A 50 -6.30 7.30 -8.56
N ARG A 51 -5.70 8.07 -7.65
CA ARG A 51 -5.97 9.53 -7.55
C ARG A 51 -5.47 10.30 -8.76
N GLN A 52 -4.35 9.90 -9.34
CA GLN A 52 -3.87 10.49 -10.59
C GLN A 52 -4.83 10.18 -11.75
N LEU A 53 -5.38 8.97 -11.83
CA LEU A 53 -6.44 8.66 -12.79
C LEU A 53 -7.69 9.51 -12.54
N ALA A 54 -8.11 9.67 -11.28
CA ALA A 54 -9.27 10.47 -10.90
C ALA A 54 -9.12 11.99 -11.15
N SER A 55 -7.89 12.49 -11.31
CA SER A 55 -7.60 13.91 -11.56
C SER A 55 -7.74 14.30 -13.03
N ILE A 56 -7.82 13.32 -13.93
CA ILE A 56 -7.97 13.55 -15.38
C ILE A 56 -9.33 14.20 -15.65
N LYS A 57 -9.32 15.39 -16.27
CA LYS A 57 -10.54 16.18 -16.51
C LYS A 57 -11.54 15.53 -17.46
N THR A 58 -11.09 14.62 -18.32
CA THR A 58 -11.89 14.01 -19.38
C THR A 58 -12.58 12.70 -18.98
N ILE A 59 -12.35 12.20 -17.77
CA ILE A 59 -12.98 10.95 -17.33
C ILE A 59 -14.45 11.20 -16.94
N PRO A 60 -15.35 10.24 -17.20
CA PRO A 60 -16.72 10.35 -16.75
C PRO A 60 -16.80 10.31 -15.22
N TRP A 61 -17.82 10.97 -14.67
CA TRP A 61 -17.98 11.14 -13.21
C TRP A 61 -18.00 9.80 -12.45
N TRP A 62 -18.61 8.76 -13.03
CA TRP A 62 -18.70 7.45 -12.40
C TRP A 62 -17.32 6.77 -12.31
N ALA A 63 -16.46 6.97 -13.32
CA ALA A 63 -15.10 6.44 -13.33
C ALA A 63 -14.22 7.16 -12.30
N LYS A 64 -14.42 8.47 -12.16
CA LYS A 64 -13.79 9.26 -11.09
C LYS A 64 -14.18 8.73 -9.70
N ALA A 65 -15.47 8.51 -9.48
CA ALA A 65 -15.97 7.98 -8.21
C ALA A 65 -15.39 6.58 -7.91
N ALA A 66 -15.37 5.68 -8.91
CA ALA A 66 -14.78 4.36 -8.77
C ALA A 66 -13.27 4.42 -8.46
N ALA A 67 -12.52 5.30 -9.13
CA ALA A 67 -11.10 5.48 -8.88
C ALA A 67 -10.81 6.02 -7.48
N LEU A 68 -11.58 6.99 -7.01
CA LEU A 68 -11.44 7.51 -5.64
C LEU A 68 -11.80 6.44 -4.59
N HIS A 69 -12.88 5.70 -4.81
CA HIS A 69 -13.26 4.59 -3.92
C HIS A 69 -12.16 3.52 -3.85
N ALA A 70 -11.60 3.13 -4.99
CA ALA A 70 -10.48 2.19 -5.03
C ALA A 70 -9.27 2.74 -4.26
N ALA A 71 -8.93 4.03 -4.44
CA ALA A 71 -7.84 4.66 -3.70
C ALA A 71 -8.06 4.60 -2.18
N ASP A 72 -9.27 4.88 -1.71
CA ASP A 72 -9.59 4.85 -0.29
C ASP A 72 -9.51 3.44 0.32
N THR A 73 -9.94 2.42 -0.42
CA THR A 73 -9.77 1.01 0.00
C THR A 73 -8.29 0.66 0.14
N PHE A 74 -7.47 1.04 -0.84
CA PHE A 74 -6.03 0.79 -0.77
C PHE A 74 -5.35 1.55 0.38
N ASP A 75 -5.78 2.76 0.72
CA ASP A 75 -5.26 3.47 1.89
C ASP A 75 -5.67 2.85 3.21
N GLN A 76 -6.88 2.27 3.30
CA GLN A 76 -7.31 1.55 4.49
C GLN A 76 -6.45 0.30 4.72
N GLU A 77 -6.17 -0.47 3.66
CA GLU A 77 -5.27 -1.63 3.70
C GLU A 77 -3.83 -1.23 4.02
N ALA A 78 -3.33 -0.13 3.46
CA ALA A 78 -2.02 0.41 3.81
C ALA A 78 -1.93 0.76 5.31
N SER A 79 -2.96 1.42 5.83
CA SER A 79 -3.03 1.82 7.24
C SER A 79 -3.12 0.59 8.17
N LEU A 80 -3.77 -0.50 7.73
CA LEU A 80 -3.79 -1.77 8.46
C LEU A 80 -2.38 -2.37 8.53
N CYS A 81 -1.67 -2.43 7.41
CA CYS A 81 -0.31 -2.95 7.34
C CYS A 81 0.67 -2.12 8.17
N GLU A 82 0.56 -0.79 8.12
CA GLU A 82 1.38 0.13 8.94
C GLU A 82 1.18 -0.14 10.44
N ARG A 83 -0.06 -0.37 10.90
CA ARG A 83 -0.36 -0.72 12.30
C ARG A 83 0.27 -2.05 12.73
N VAL A 84 0.29 -3.04 11.85
CA VAL A 84 0.94 -4.34 12.12
C VAL A 84 2.44 -4.14 12.30
N ALA A 85 3.08 -3.38 11.39
CA ALA A 85 4.50 -3.08 11.48
C ALA A 85 4.86 -2.33 12.78
N ASP A 86 4.07 -1.33 13.17
CA ASP A 86 4.27 -0.57 14.42
C ASP A 86 4.09 -1.44 15.67
N SER A 87 3.12 -2.37 15.64
CA SER A 87 2.85 -3.28 16.77
C SER A 87 4.00 -4.25 17.00
N SER A 88 4.57 -4.81 15.93
CA SER A 88 5.76 -5.66 16.00
C SER A 88 6.98 -4.90 16.54
N ALA A 89 7.24 -3.68 16.05
CA ALA A 89 8.33 -2.84 16.54
C ALA A 89 8.21 -2.50 18.04
N THR A 90 6.99 -2.28 18.52
CA THR A 90 6.72 -2.02 19.95
C THR A 90 6.98 -3.27 20.81
N ARG A 91 6.67 -4.46 20.28
CA ARG A 91 6.89 -5.75 20.95
C ARG A 91 8.38 -6.07 21.10
N GLU A 92 9.17 -5.89 20.04
CA GLU A 92 10.62 -6.11 20.07
C GLU A 92 11.31 -5.18 21.09
N ARG A 93 11.00 -3.88 21.07
CA ARG A 93 11.55 -2.90 22.02
C ARG A 93 11.23 -3.23 23.49
N SER A 94 10.08 -3.84 23.74
CA SER A 94 9.68 -4.28 25.09
C SER A 94 10.43 -5.54 25.51
N SER A 95 10.70 -6.45 24.58
CA SER A 95 11.49 -7.67 24.80
C SER A 95 12.95 -7.35 25.15
N GLU A 96 13.58 -6.44 24.40
CA GLU A 96 14.97 -6.02 24.64
C GLU A 96 15.16 -5.33 26.00
N ARG A 97 14.16 -4.56 26.47
CA ARG A 97 14.21 -3.94 27.81
C ARG A 97 14.02 -4.93 28.95
N GLY A 98 13.28 -6.02 28.73
CA GLY A 98 13.04 -7.05 29.75
C GLY A 98 14.23 -8.01 29.94
N GLY A 99 15.03 -8.23 28.90
CA GLY A 99 16.16 -9.16 28.91
C GLY A 99 17.45 -8.62 29.54
N ASN A 100 17.58 -7.31 29.74
CA ASN A 100 18.76 -6.71 30.36
C ASN A 100 18.55 -6.48 31.86
N ARG A 101 18.55 -7.55 32.66
CA ARG A 101 18.77 -7.50 34.11
C ARG A 101 20.08 -8.24 34.43
N PRO A 102 21.08 -7.57 35.03
CA PRO A 102 22.30 -8.21 35.52
C PRO A 102 22.03 -9.13 36.72
#